data_AF-A0A964DBW9-F1
#
_entry.id   AF-A0A964DBW9-F1
#
_cell.length_a   1.000
_cell.length_b   1.000
_cell.length_c   1.000
_cell.angle_alpha   90.00
_cell.angle_beta   90.00
_cell.angle_gamma   90.00
#
_symmetry.space_group_name_H-M   'P 1'
#
loop_
_entity.id
_entity.type
_entity.pdbx_description
1 polymer ?
#
loop_
_entity_poly.entity_id
_entity_poly.type
_entity_poly.pdbx_seq_one_letter_code
_entity_poly.pdbx_strand_id
1 'polypeptide(L)'
;MKNLNEAIKAAEAAGSMRLFSLRHEFPIEWAKFKRIKIEGETKTAELTLNLREEHYPFWSKGRVLKGVDLFARTEENTVVIADKADGTGIKATLKKDPNDPSLGTLCAGKLTDQLPAPIGEFTLYFINNSMEDFWIVLTWGK
;
A
#
# COMPACT_ATOMS: atom_id res chain seq x y z
N MET A 1 -31.88 12.88 -16.69
CA MET A 1 -30.91 12.69 -15.60
C MET A 1 -30.13 11.41 -15.88
N LYS A 2 -28.88 11.52 -16.37
CA LYS A 2 -27.98 10.36 -16.50
C LYS A 2 -27.82 9.74 -15.12
N ASN A 3 -28.13 8.46 -14.99
CA ASN A 3 -28.17 7.78 -13.71
C ASN A 3 -26.74 7.71 -13.14
N LEU A 4 -26.56 8.11 -11.87
CA LEU A 4 -25.28 8.01 -11.15
C LEU A 4 -24.66 6.61 -11.32
N ASN A 5 -25.49 5.58 -11.38
CA ASN A 5 -25.08 4.19 -11.59
C ASN A 5 -24.43 3.94 -12.96
N GLU A 6 -24.82 4.65 -14.02
CA GLU A 6 -24.20 4.52 -15.35
C GLU A 6 -22.85 5.22 -15.40
N ALA A 7 -22.71 6.38 -14.74
CA ALA A 7 -21.43 7.06 -14.59
C ALA A 7 -20.45 6.23 -13.74
N ILE A 8 -20.95 5.58 -12.69
CA ILE A 8 -20.17 4.64 -11.86
C ILE A 8 -19.74 3.40 -12.67
N LYS A 9 -20.61 2.83 -13.51
CA LYS A 9 -20.26 1.71 -14.41
C LYS A 9 -19.26 2.08 -15.50
N ALA A 10 -19.30 3.31 -16.01
CA ALA A 10 -18.30 3.78 -16.97
C ALA A 10 -16.92 3.99 -16.28
N ALA A 11 -16.92 4.48 -15.04
CA ALA A 11 -15.71 4.59 -14.22
C ALA A 11 -15.15 3.21 -13.78
N GLU A 12 -16.03 2.22 -13.56
CA GLU A 12 -15.66 0.82 -13.28
C GLU A 12 -14.71 0.23 -14.34
N ALA A 13 -14.99 0.51 -15.62
CA ALA A 13 -14.26 -0.05 -16.75
C ALA A 13 -12.89 0.62 -16.99
N ALA A 14 -12.64 1.81 -16.43
CA ALA A 14 -11.44 2.61 -16.70
C ALA A 14 -10.53 2.85 -15.48
N GLY A 15 -10.96 2.59 -14.24
CA GLY A 15 -10.08 2.84 -13.09
C GLY A 15 -10.79 2.82 -11.74
N SER A 16 -11.12 1.64 -11.25
CA SER A 16 -11.53 1.47 -9.84
C SER A 16 -10.29 1.39 -8.95
N MET A 17 -9.46 2.44 -8.98
CA MET A 17 -8.20 2.50 -8.22
C MET A 17 -8.19 3.69 -7.28
N ARG A 18 -7.50 3.56 -6.13
CA ARG A 18 -7.17 4.67 -5.24
C ARG A 18 -5.72 4.58 -4.81
N LEU A 19 -4.98 5.66 -5.04
CA LEU A 19 -3.62 5.86 -4.56
C LEU A 19 -3.66 6.55 -3.18
N PHE A 20 -3.01 5.94 -2.20
CA PHE A 20 -2.71 6.50 -0.89
C PHE A 20 -1.24 6.91 -0.85
N SER A 21 -0.95 8.16 -0.49
CA SER A 21 0.39 8.54 -0.04
C SER A 21 0.42 8.44 1.48
N LEU A 22 1.17 7.47 2.02
CA LEU A 22 1.10 7.20 3.46
C LEU A 22 1.59 8.36 4.31
N ARG A 23 2.60 9.09 3.84
CA ARG A 23 3.08 10.31 4.51
C ARG A 23 1.99 11.36 4.69
N HIS A 24 1.04 11.45 3.75
CA HIS A 24 0.05 12.52 3.70
C HIS A 24 -1.32 12.08 4.22
N GLU A 25 -1.78 10.88 3.84
CA GLU A 25 -3.08 10.36 4.28
C GLU A 25 -2.99 9.72 5.69
N PHE A 26 -1.82 9.26 6.12
CA PHE A 26 -1.58 8.63 7.43
C PHE A 26 -0.34 9.20 8.12
N PRO A 27 -0.28 10.53 8.37
CA PRO A 27 0.94 11.20 8.82
C PRO A 27 1.41 10.73 10.20
N ILE A 28 0.49 10.33 11.09
CA ILE A 28 0.82 9.89 12.44
C ILE A 28 1.47 8.51 12.41
N GLU A 29 0.86 7.58 11.67
CA GLU A 29 1.33 6.22 11.45
C GLU A 29 2.69 6.25 10.74
N TRP A 30 2.82 7.09 9.71
CA TRP A 30 4.08 7.31 9.01
C TRP A 30 5.19 7.82 9.92
N ALA A 31 4.90 8.83 10.76
CA ALA A 31 5.87 9.36 11.70
C ALA A 31 6.31 8.31 12.75
N LYS A 32 5.37 7.47 13.23
CA LYS A 32 5.70 6.35 14.13
C LYS A 32 6.62 5.34 13.45
N PHE A 33 6.27 4.90 12.25
CA PHE A 33 7.08 3.98 11.44
C PHE A 33 8.52 4.48 11.25
N LYS A 34 8.70 5.75 10.90
CA LYS A 34 10.03 6.36 10.72
C LYS A 34 10.86 6.47 11.99
N ARG A 35 10.25 6.41 13.18
CA ARG A 35 10.95 6.46 14.48
C ARG A 35 11.40 5.09 14.98
N ILE A 36 10.92 4.00 14.38
CA ILE A 36 11.31 2.65 14.80
C ILE A 36 12.79 2.45 14.54
N LYS A 37 13.52 1.97 15.56
CA LYS A 37 14.90 1.52 15.44
C LYS A 37 14.90 0.00 15.32
N ILE A 38 15.34 -0.50 14.17
CA ILE A 38 15.45 -1.93 13.91
C ILE A 38 16.79 -2.40 14.49
N GLU A 39 16.78 -2.77 15.78
CA GLU A 39 17.95 -3.22 16.52
C GLU A 39 17.57 -4.25 17.60
N GLY A 40 18.54 -5.07 18.02
CA GLY A 40 18.34 -6.06 19.08
C GLY A 40 17.21 -7.04 18.75
N GLU A 41 16.17 -7.05 19.58
CA GLU A 41 14.98 -7.90 19.43
C GLU A 41 13.99 -7.37 18.38
N THR A 42 14.04 -6.08 18.03
CA THR A 42 13.16 -5.50 17.00
C THR A 42 13.72 -5.82 15.62
N LYS A 43 13.08 -6.74 14.91
CA LYS A 43 13.55 -7.23 13.60
C LYS A 43 12.97 -6.49 12.40
N THR A 44 11.84 -5.82 12.58
CA THR A 44 11.15 -5.08 11.53
C THR A 44 10.61 -3.76 12.06
N ALA A 45 10.35 -2.83 11.15
CA ALA A 45 9.55 -1.64 11.41
C ALA A 45 8.10 -1.89 10.99
N GLU A 46 7.20 -1.84 11.97
CA GLU A 46 5.77 -1.98 11.77
C GLU A 46 5.15 -0.68 11.25
N LEU A 47 4.31 -0.79 10.22
CA LEU A 47 3.43 0.26 9.75
C LEU A 47 1.99 -0.25 9.73
N THR A 48 1.22 0.18 10.72
CA THR A 48 -0.19 -0.19 10.87
C THR A 48 -1.07 0.97 10.43
N LEU A 49 -1.87 0.73 9.39
CA LEU A 49 -2.84 1.67 8.83
C LEU A 49 -4.23 1.34 9.37
N ASN A 50 -4.92 2.33 9.93
CA ASN A 50 -6.31 2.19 10.30
C ASN A 50 -7.20 2.63 9.12
N LEU A 51 -7.60 1.68 8.29
CA LEU A 51 -8.43 1.91 7.12
C LEU A 51 -9.89 2.15 7.54
N ARG A 52 -10.49 3.26 7.10
CA ARG A 52 -11.85 3.68 7.46
C ARG A 52 -12.64 3.99 6.22
N GLU A 53 -13.97 4.00 6.33
CA GLU A 53 -14.84 4.34 5.19
C GLU A 53 -14.52 5.69 4.56
N GLU A 54 -14.14 6.69 5.36
CA GLU A 54 -13.75 8.03 4.92
C GLU A 54 -12.51 8.05 4.01
N HIS A 55 -11.68 7.01 4.08
CA HIS A 55 -10.52 6.86 3.20
C HIS A 55 -10.89 6.40 1.80
N TYR A 56 -12.16 6.13 1.51
CA TYR A 56 -12.57 5.59 0.21
C TYR A 56 -13.60 6.44 -0.50
N PRO A 57 -13.53 6.50 -1.85
CA PRO A 57 -14.60 7.11 -2.62
C PRO A 57 -15.90 6.37 -2.38
N PHE A 58 -17.02 7.10 -2.38
CA PHE A 58 -18.34 6.52 -2.16
C PHE A 58 -18.66 5.33 -3.08
N TRP A 59 -18.16 5.33 -4.33
CA TRP A 59 -18.42 4.28 -5.30
C TRP A 59 -17.78 2.93 -4.95
N SER A 60 -16.79 2.86 -4.05
CA SER A 60 -16.13 1.61 -3.69
C SER A 60 -16.95 0.76 -2.71
N LYS A 61 -18.00 1.33 -2.11
CA LYS A 61 -18.87 0.61 -1.16
C LYS A 61 -19.51 -0.61 -1.84
N GLY A 62 -19.44 -1.75 -1.16
CA GLY A 62 -19.98 -3.03 -1.65
C GLY A 62 -19.13 -3.72 -2.72
N ARG A 63 -17.91 -3.23 -3.00
CA ARG A 63 -16.99 -3.85 -3.96
C ARG A 63 -15.86 -4.60 -3.27
N VAL A 64 -15.34 -5.60 -3.96
CA VAL A 64 -14.25 -6.43 -3.46
C VAL A 64 -12.91 -5.86 -3.90
N LEU A 65 -11.97 -5.74 -2.96
CA LEU A 65 -10.59 -5.40 -3.27
C LEU A 65 -9.96 -6.55 -4.07
N LYS A 66 -9.33 -6.25 -5.20
CA LYS A 66 -8.73 -7.23 -6.13
C LYS A 66 -7.22 -7.15 -6.18
N GLY A 67 -6.63 -6.03 -5.76
CA GLY A 67 -5.19 -5.86 -5.82
C GLY A 67 -4.71 -4.74 -4.92
N VAL A 68 -3.47 -4.91 -4.44
CA VAL A 68 -2.69 -3.88 -3.78
C VAL A 68 -1.35 -3.79 -4.48
N ASP A 69 -1.11 -2.67 -5.16
CA ASP A 69 0.21 -2.32 -5.67
C ASP A 69 0.91 -1.41 -4.66
N LEU A 70 2.21 -1.63 -4.50
CA LEU A 70 3.04 -0.95 -3.51
C LEU A 70 4.19 -0.24 -4.22
N PHE A 71 4.46 0.99 -3.80
CA PHE A 71 5.54 1.80 -4.34
C PHE A 71 6.31 2.45 -3.21
N ALA A 72 7.64 2.41 -3.29
CA ALA A 72 8.52 3.06 -2.33
C ALA A 72 9.51 3.96 -3.06
N ARG A 73 9.69 5.19 -2.58
CA ARG A 73 10.85 6.02 -2.97
C ARG A 73 11.95 5.83 -1.94
N THR A 74 13.04 5.23 -2.37
CA THR A 74 14.21 4.93 -1.53
C THR A 74 15.48 4.92 -2.36
N GLU A 75 16.61 5.20 -1.74
CA GLU A 75 17.92 5.06 -2.37
C GLU A 75 18.26 3.58 -2.60
N GLU A 76 17.77 2.70 -1.71
CA GLU A 76 17.91 1.25 -1.81
C GLU A 76 17.34 0.69 -3.11
N ASN A 77 17.89 -0.44 -3.58
CA ASN A 77 17.38 -1.10 -4.78
C ASN A 77 16.19 -2.02 -4.50
N THR A 78 15.97 -2.37 -3.23
CA THR A 78 14.90 -3.25 -2.81
C THR A 78 14.28 -2.80 -1.49
N VAL A 79 12.99 -3.10 -1.33
CA VAL A 79 12.28 -2.99 -0.06
C VAL A 79 11.59 -4.33 0.19
N VAL A 80 11.86 -4.95 1.34
CA VAL A 80 11.26 -6.25 1.68
C VAL A 80 10.22 -6.05 2.77
N ILE A 81 9.05 -6.62 2.52
CA ILE A 81 7.90 -6.62 3.42
C ILE A 81 7.65 -8.06 3.87
N ALA A 82 7.60 -8.24 5.18
CA ALA A 82 7.28 -9.48 5.86
C ALA A 82 5.83 -9.51 6.33
N ASP A 83 5.31 -10.71 6.56
CA ASP A 83 3.99 -10.95 7.13
C ASP A 83 3.98 -10.84 8.66
N LYS A 84 5.16 -10.94 9.31
CA LYS A 84 5.32 -10.99 10.76
C LYS A 84 6.37 -10.03 11.28
N ALA A 85 6.20 -9.60 12.54
CA ALA A 85 7.09 -8.69 13.24
C ALA A 85 8.52 -9.22 13.41
N ASP A 86 8.70 -10.54 13.43
CA ASP A 86 10.01 -11.21 13.51
C ASP A 86 10.81 -11.17 12.19
N GLY A 87 10.22 -10.64 11.12
CA GLY A 87 10.84 -10.56 9.80
C GLY A 87 10.76 -11.84 8.98
N THR A 88 10.07 -12.87 9.48
CA THR A 88 9.84 -14.12 8.74
C THR A 88 8.60 -14.02 7.85
N GLY A 89 8.50 -14.92 6.86
CA GLY A 89 7.37 -14.94 5.93
C GLY A 89 7.36 -13.73 5.01
N ILE A 90 8.39 -13.59 4.17
CA ILE A 90 8.47 -12.51 3.17
C ILE A 90 7.22 -12.55 2.29
N LYS A 91 6.47 -11.45 2.31
CA LYS A 91 5.19 -11.28 1.62
C LYS A 91 5.36 -10.56 0.29
N ALA A 92 6.26 -9.58 0.25
CA ALA A 92 6.59 -8.87 -0.97
C ALA A 92 8.05 -8.40 -0.95
N THR A 93 8.66 -8.36 -2.12
CA THR A 93 9.92 -7.66 -2.36
C THR A 93 9.69 -6.66 -3.48
N LEU A 94 9.72 -5.38 -3.15
CA LEU A 94 9.66 -4.30 -4.11
C LEU A 94 11.04 -4.10 -4.70
N LYS A 95 11.13 -3.90 -6.01
CA LYS A 95 12.38 -3.68 -6.72
C LYS A 95 12.22 -2.53 -7.70
N LYS A 96 13.31 -1.81 -7.98
CA LYS A 96 13.35 -0.91 -9.14
C LYS A 96 13.24 -1.74 -10.42
N ASP A 97 12.35 -1.36 -11.32
CA ASP A 97 12.25 -2.02 -12.63
C ASP A 97 13.05 -1.23 -13.67
N PRO A 98 14.21 -1.73 -14.15
CA PRO A 98 14.98 -1.03 -15.17
C PRO A 98 14.28 -1.00 -16.53
N ASN A 99 13.24 -1.81 -16.74
CA ASN A 99 12.51 -1.90 -18.01
C ASN A 99 11.26 -1.01 -18.04
N ASP A 100 10.86 -0.44 -16.91
CA ASP A 100 9.75 0.51 -16.83
C ASP A 100 10.28 1.92 -16.47
N PRO A 101 10.66 2.72 -17.48
CA PRO A 101 11.19 4.06 -17.24
C PRO A 101 10.16 5.02 -16.61
N SER A 102 8.86 4.68 -16.63
CA SER A 102 7.82 5.50 -16.02
C SER A 102 7.85 5.49 -14.49
N LEU A 103 8.42 4.42 -13.90
CA LEU A 103 8.60 4.30 -12.45
C LEU A 103 9.86 5.00 -11.94
N GLY A 104 10.77 5.38 -12.83
CA GLY A 104 11.98 6.12 -12.50
C GLY A 104 12.80 5.44 -11.40
N THR A 105 12.91 6.08 -10.24
CA THR A 105 13.67 5.58 -9.08
C THR A 105 12.84 4.81 -8.06
N LEU A 106 11.57 4.54 -8.34
CA LEU A 106 10.68 3.85 -7.42
C LEU A 106 10.93 2.35 -7.39
N CYS A 107 10.93 1.78 -6.18
CA CYS A 107 10.76 0.34 -5.99
C CYS A 107 9.27 0.02 -6.08
N ALA A 108 8.88 -0.92 -6.94
CA ALA A 108 7.50 -1.35 -7.11
C ALA A 108 7.32 -2.84 -6.79
N GLY A 109 6.13 -3.20 -6.32
CA GLY A 109 5.74 -4.59 -6.07
C GLY A 109 4.24 -4.72 -5.85
N LYS A 110 3.76 -5.95 -5.67
CA LYS A 110 2.33 -6.24 -5.42
C LYS A 110 2.17 -7.15 -4.22
N LEU A 111 1.06 -7.02 -3.51
CA LEU A 111 0.60 -8.05 -2.57
C LEU A 111 -0.40 -8.93 -3.30
N THR A 112 -0.02 -10.19 -3.55
CA THR A 112 -0.88 -11.17 -4.23
C THR A 112 -1.64 -12.05 -3.26
N ASP A 113 -1.11 -12.25 -2.06
CA ASP A 113 -1.70 -13.12 -1.04
C ASP A 113 -2.11 -12.30 0.18
N GLN A 114 -3.39 -12.40 0.57
CA GLN A 114 -4.07 -11.63 1.62
C GLN A 114 -4.12 -10.11 1.38
N LEU A 115 -5.09 -9.71 0.56
CA LEU A 115 -5.50 -8.31 0.46
C LEU A 115 -6.10 -7.86 1.81
N PRO A 116 -5.87 -6.61 2.24
CA PRO A 116 -6.46 -6.12 3.47
C PRO A 116 -7.98 -6.15 3.40
N ALA A 117 -8.61 -6.29 4.57
CA ALA A 117 -10.01 -5.92 4.68
C ALA A 117 -10.18 -4.46 4.25
N PRO A 118 -11.26 -4.10 3.54
CA PRO A 118 -11.48 -2.72 3.12
C PRO A 118 -11.47 -1.73 4.30
N ILE A 119 -11.87 -2.16 5.50
CA ILE A 119 -11.91 -1.36 6.72
C ILE A 119 -11.23 -2.17 7.83
N GLY A 120 -10.52 -1.50 8.72
CA GLY A 120 -9.82 -2.11 9.85
C GLY A 120 -8.32 -1.87 9.81
N GLU A 121 -7.60 -2.57 10.67
CA GLU A 121 -6.15 -2.48 10.73
C GLU A 121 -5.52 -3.27 9.58
N PHE A 122 -4.60 -2.61 8.88
CA PHE A 122 -3.75 -3.21 7.88
C PHE A 122 -2.29 -2.95 8.23
N THR A 123 -1.60 -4.01 8.63
CA THR A 123 -0.23 -3.94 9.13
C THR A 123 0.75 -4.50 8.12
N LEU A 124 1.84 -3.77 7.90
CA LEU A 124 2.98 -4.17 7.08
C LEU A 124 4.25 -4.13 7.92
N TYR A 125 5.09 -5.16 7.82
CA TYR A 125 6.37 -5.23 8.53
C TYR A 125 7.51 -5.06 7.55
N PHE A 126 8.33 -4.03 7.73
CA PHE A 126 9.43 -3.73 6.81
C PHE A 126 10.78 -4.09 7.44
N ILE A 127 11.66 -4.74 6.68
CA ILE A 127 13.02 -5.04 7.16
C ILE A 127 13.91 -3.78 7.22
N ASN A 128 13.50 -2.70 6.56
CA ASN A 128 14.10 -1.37 6.64
C ASN A 128 12.99 -0.30 6.60
N ASN A 129 13.24 0.84 7.22
CA ASN A 129 12.32 1.99 7.21
C ASN A 129 13.01 3.27 6.72
N SER A 130 14.09 3.14 5.94
CA SER A 130 14.88 4.28 5.43
C SER A 130 14.15 5.06 4.34
N MET A 131 13.20 4.44 3.63
CA MET A 131 12.46 5.04 2.52
C MET A 131 11.89 6.44 2.85
N GLU A 132 11.92 7.31 1.85
CA GLU A 132 11.41 8.67 1.96
C GLU A 132 9.90 8.68 1.90
N ASP A 133 9.32 8.01 0.91
CA ASP A 133 7.88 7.96 0.68
C ASP A 133 7.45 6.54 0.39
N PHE A 134 6.21 6.25 0.76
CA PHE A 134 5.54 5.00 0.43
C PHE A 134 4.12 5.28 -0.02
N TRP A 135 3.72 4.58 -1.08
CA TRP A 135 2.39 4.64 -1.64
C TRP A 135 1.78 3.26 -1.79
N ILE A 136 0.46 3.23 -1.63
CA ILE A 136 -0.36 2.04 -1.79
C ILE A 136 -1.44 2.36 -2.83
N VAL A 137 -1.54 1.55 -3.88
CA VAL A 137 -2.67 1.61 -4.81
C VAL A 137 -3.59 0.44 -4.53
N LEU A 138 -4.83 0.76 -4.17
CA LEU A 138 -5.89 -0.23 -4.01
C LEU A 138 -6.69 -0.30 -5.29
N THR A 139 -6.96 -1.52 -5.77
CA THR A 139 -7.77 -1.78 -6.96
C THR A 139 -9.01 -2.58 -6.59
N TRP A 140 -10.21 -2.08 -6.88
CA TRP A 140 -11.48 -2.79 -6.69
C TRP A 140 -12.00 -3.39 -7.99
N GLY A 141 -12.76 -4.47 -7.87
CA GLY A 141 -13.49 -5.09 -8.97
C GLY A 141 -14.83 -5.67 -8.53
N LYS A 142 -15.59 -6.19 -9.49
CA LYS A 142 -16.82 -6.97 -9.22
C LYS A 142 -16.52 -8.30 -8.56
#